data_AF-A0A831P0A5-F1
#
_entry.id   AF-A0A831P0A5-F1
#
_cell.length_a   1.000
_cell.length_b   1.000
_cell.length_c   1.000
_cell.angle_alpha   90.00
_cell.angle_beta   90.00
_cell.angle_gamma   90.00
#
_symmetry.space_group_name_H-M   'P 1'
#
loop_
_entity.id
_entity.type
_entity.pdbx_description
1 polymer ?
#
loop_
_entity_poly.entity_id
_entity_poly.type
_entity_poly.pdbx_seq_one_letter_code
_entity_poly.pdbx_strand_id
1 'polypeptide(L)'
;MNKRWKYFLTSALVLVLAFIVLLPPVLSSNFARRLILARLNERIPGELIVKSWLVGWSQGVLCRNITYRNPDLGIRVTIPKITCSHGLLELVTAPKNLGFITVDSPVVEITPRLKSGLKSGPAKNGFSRSRRESRKGKEKETGLSPWEGMVAELLVKDGQVNASSAGGKITGLAQHLELHSFLSGGVITFDLKFGAGDKKGKVEAQGSLNLPVRQGTSPETLLAKVDVKIADLQLKEI
;
A
#
# COMPACT_ATOMS: atom_id res chain seq x y z
N MET A 1 7.36 -50.48 -19.05
CA MET A 1 7.52 -49.47 -17.98
C MET A 1 7.53 -50.17 -16.63
N ASN A 2 8.70 -50.24 -15.98
CA ASN A 2 8.95 -51.06 -14.78
C ASN A 2 8.08 -50.61 -13.60
N LYS A 3 7.49 -51.56 -12.86
CA LYS A 3 6.59 -51.28 -11.71
C LYS A 3 7.20 -50.29 -10.71
N ARG A 4 8.51 -50.40 -10.44
CA ARG A 4 9.26 -49.49 -9.55
C ARG A 4 9.29 -48.04 -10.03
N TRP A 5 9.37 -47.81 -11.34
CA TRP A 5 9.35 -46.46 -11.92
C TRP A 5 7.96 -45.83 -11.81
N LYS A 6 6.90 -46.62 -11.99
CA LYS A 6 5.52 -46.15 -11.78
C LYS A 6 5.31 -45.69 -10.33
N TYR A 7 5.77 -46.47 -9.34
CA TYR A 7 5.69 -46.09 -7.92
C TYR A 7 6.51 -44.84 -7.58
N PHE A 8 7.70 -44.69 -8.18
CA PHE A 8 8.51 -43.49 -8.02
C PHE A 8 7.81 -42.25 -8.60
N LEU A 9 7.25 -42.34 -9.81
CA LEU A 9 6.51 -41.23 -10.43
C LEU A 9 5.26 -40.86 -9.62
N THR A 10 4.51 -41.85 -9.14
CA THR A 10 3.32 -41.59 -8.30
C THR A 10 3.71 -40.97 -6.96
N SER A 11 4.79 -41.42 -6.33
CA SER A 11 5.29 -40.84 -5.08
C SER A 11 5.74 -39.39 -5.27
N ALA A 12 6.51 -39.12 -6.32
CA ALA A 12 6.93 -37.76 -6.67
C ALA A 12 5.72 -36.84 -6.95
N LEU A 13 4.72 -37.33 -7.68
CA LEU A 13 3.50 -36.57 -7.98
C LEU A 13 2.70 -36.26 -6.70
N VAL A 14 2.54 -37.24 -5.81
CA VAL A 14 1.87 -37.06 -4.52
C VAL A 14 2.61 -36.04 -3.66
N LEU A 15 3.93 -36.08 -3.62
CA LEU A 15 4.74 -35.12 -2.89
C LEU A 15 4.55 -33.69 -3.43
N VAL A 16 4.63 -33.51 -4.76
CA VAL A 16 4.41 -32.20 -5.39
C VAL A 16 3.00 -31.68 -5.11
N LEU A 17 1.99 -32.54 -5.23
CA LEU A 17 0.60 -32.17 -4.94
C LEU A 17 0.41 -31.78 -3.47
N ALA A 18 1.03 -32.52 -2.55
CA ALA A 18 1.00 -32.19 -1.12
C ALA A 18 1.61 -30.81 -0.85
N PHE A 19 2.75 -30.49 -1.48
CA PHE A 19 3.37 -29.16 -1.38
C PHE A 19 2.45 -28.04 -1.89
N ILE A 20 1.78 -28.25 -3.02
CA ILE A 20 0.82 -27.27 -3.56
C ILE A 20 -0.33 -27.10 -2.56
N VAL A 21 -0.98 -28.18 -2.11
CA VAL A 21 -2.11 -28.08 -1.17
C VAL A 21 -1.73 -27.37 0.14
N LEU A 22 -0.52 -27.58 0.64
CA LEU A 22 -0.01 -26.99 1.88
C LEU A 22 0.47 -25.53 1.73
N LEU A 23 0.47 -24.97 0.52
CA LEU A 23 1.06 -23.67 0.23
C LEU A 23 0.37 -22.49 0.97
N PRO A 24 -0.97 -22.37 1.04
CA PRO A 24 -1.61 -21.29 1.80
C PRO A 24 -1.36 -21.32 3.32
N PRO A 25 -1.41 -22.48 4.01
CA PRO A 25 -0.97 -22.60 5.40
C PRO A 25 0.50 -22.20 5.59
N VAL A 26 1.39 -22.60 4.68
CA VAL A 26 2.81 -22.23 4.72
C VAL A 26 2.99 -20.72 4.56
N LEU A 27 2.28 -20.08 3.62
CA LEU A 27 2.28 -18.62 3.45
C LEU A 27 1.72 -17.90 4.68
N SER A 28 0.74 -18.50 5.37
CA SER A 28 0.14 -17.95 6.59
C SER A 28 1.02 -18.14 7.84
N SER A 29 2.15 -18.85 7.72
CA SER A 29 3.08 -19.09 8.82
C SER A 29 3.85 -17.84 9.24
N ASN A 30 4.31 -17.82 10.50
CA ASN A 30 5.14 -16.74 11.03
C ASN A 30 6.47 -16.60 10.27
N PHE A 31 7.05 -17.70 9.78
CA PHE A 31 8.32 -17.68 9.06
C PHE A 31 8.18 -17.00 7.69
N ALA A 32 7.21 -17.44 6.89
CA ALA A 32 6.91 -16.82 5.59
C ALA A 32 6.58 -15.33 5.75
N ARG A 33 5.79 -14.99 6.78
CA ARG A 33 5.47 -13.60 7.11
C ARG A 33 6.68 -12.73 7.38
N ARG A 34 7.61 -13.19 8.21
CA ARG A 34 8.84 -12.45 8.51
C ARG A 34 9.68 -12.21 7.25
N LEU A 35 9.82 -13.23 6.39
CA LEU A 35 10.61 -13.12 5.17
C LEU A 35 9.99 -12.12 4.18
N ILE A 36 8.68 -12.18 3.98
CA ILE A 36 7.96 -11.28 3.07
C ILE A 36 7.98 -9.85 3.61
N LEU A 37 7.71 -9.64 4.90
CA LEU A 37 7.74 -8.30 5.51
C LEU A 37 9.15 -7.68 5.49
N ALA A 38 10.21 -8.47 5.69
CA ALA A 38 11.58 -7.98 5.57
C ALA A 38 11.85 -7.41 4.16
N ARG A 39 11.44 -8.14 3.12
CA ARG A 39 11.61 -7.69 1.71
C ARG A 39 10.76 -6.49 1.35
N LEU A 40 9.58 -6.35 1.96
CA LEU A 40 8.73 -5.17 1.77
C LEU A 40 9.31 -3.94 2.46
N ASN A 41 9.76 -4.08 3.70
CA ASN A 41 10.38 -3.00 4.48
C ASN A 41 11.69 -2.49 3.87
N GLU A 42 12.41 -3.31 3.09
CA GLU A 42 13.56 -2.86 2.29
C GLU A 42 13.17 -1.96 1.11
N ARG A 43 11.92 -2.01 0.63
CA ARG A 43 11.44 -1.30 -0.57
C ARG A 43 10.56 -0.11 -0.29
N ILE A 44 10.02 -0.01 0.92
CA ILE A 44 9.15 1.11 1.32
C ILE A 44 9.90 2.01 2.31
N PRO A 45 9.69 3.34 2.26
CA PRO A 45 10.18 4.21 3.33
C PRO A 45 9.38 3.91 4.60
N GLY A 46 10.05 3.61 5.71
CA GLY A 46 9.42 3.28 6.99
C GLY A 46 9.32 1.79 7.31
N GLU A 47 8.47 1.44 8.26
CA GLU A 47 8.31 0.09 8.79
C GLU A 47 6.84 -0.35 8.69
N LEU A 48 6.61 -1.47 7.98
CA LEU A 48 5.32 -2.15 7.95
C LEU A 48 5.36 -3.38 8.87
N ILE A 49 4.38 -3.45 9.75
CA ILE A 49 4.17 -4.54 10.70
C ILE A 49 2.80 -5.14 10.42
N VAL A 50 2.73 -6.46 10.27
CA VAL A 50 1.46 -7.19 10.17
C VAL A 50 1.45 -8.29 11.22
N LYS A 51 0.48 -8.24 12.15
CA LYS A 51 0.42 -9.20 13.26
C LYS A 51 0.08 -10.61 12.78
N SER A 52 -0.92 -10.73 11.91
CA SER A 52 -1.29 -11.99 11.30
C SER A 52 -1.93 -11.77 9.94
N TRP A 53 -1.79 -12.77 9.07
CA TRP A 53 -2.57 -12.87 7.86
C TRP A 53 -3.01 -14.31 7.65
N LEU A 54 -4.06 -14.50 6.87
CA LEU A 54 -4.54 -15.78 6.40
C LEU A 54 -4.68 -15.68 4.89
N VAL A 55 -4.12 -16.66 4.20
CA VAL A 55 -4.20 -16.79 2.74
C VAL A 55 -5.00 -18.04 2.45
N GLY A 56 -6.08 -17.91 1.69
CA GLY A 56 -6.86 -19.04 1.18
C GLY A 56 -6.60 -19.30 -0.29
N TRP A 57 -6.85 -20.53 -0.75
CA TRP A 57 -6.85 -20.85 -2.18
C TRP A 57 -8.00 -20.13 -2.90
N SER A 58 -9.21 -20.22 -2.37
CA SER A 58 -10.43 -19.57 -2.88
C SER A 58 -11.03 -18.53 -1.92
N GLN A 59 -10.62 -18.53 -0.64
CA GLN A 59 -11.26 -17.73 0.41
C GLN A 59 -10.68 -16.31 0.56
N GLY A 60 -9.89 -15.82 -0.39
CA GLY A 60 -9.27 -14.50 -0.30
C GLY A 60 -8.06 -14.42 0.63
N VAL A 61 -7.66 -13.18 0.92
CA VAL A 61 -6.58 -12.87 1.88
C VAL A 61 -7.12 -11.99 2.99
N LEU A 62 -6.86 -12.35 4.24
CA LEU A 62 -7.25 -11.59 5.42
C LEU A 62 -6.01 -11.18 6.21
N CYS A 63 -5.73 -9.89 6.31
CA CYS A 63 -4.68 -9.34 7.16
C CYS A 63 -5.30 -8.68 8.40
N ARG A 64 -4.68 -8.85 9.58
CA ARG A 64 -5.14 -8.26 10.84
C ARG A 64 -4.04 -7.53 11.56
N ASN A 65 -4.41 -6.40 12.18
CA ASN A 65 -3.54 -5.49 12.93
C ASN A 65 -2.28 -5.13 12.13
N ILE A 66 -2.51 -4.38 11.05
CA ILE A 66 -1.45 -3.80 10.23
C ILE A 66 -1.09 -2.45 10.86
N THR A 67 0.20 -2.21 11.02
CA THR A 67 0.73 -0.93 11.48
C THR A 67 1.84 -0.52 10.54
N TYR A 68 1.68 0.63 9.89
CA TYR A 68 2.73 1.27 9.12
C TYR A 68 3.23 2.50 9.86
N ARG A 69 4.55 2.66 9.92
CA ARG A 69 5.21 3.79 10.57
C ARG A 69 6.24 4.38 9.64
N ASN A 70 6.08 5.66 9.33
CA ASN A 70 7.08 6.43 8.62
C ASN A 70 7.57 7.55 9.55
N PRO A 71 8.66 7.31 10.31
CA PRO A 71 9.21 8.34 11.18
C PRO A 71 9.63 9.57 10.37
N ASP A 72 10.14 9.39 9.14
CA ASP A 72 10.60 10.43 8.21
C ASP A 72 9.51 11.43 7.79
N LEU A 73 8.26 11.00 7.80
CA LEU A 73 7.11 11.85 7.51
C LEU A 73 6.26 12.17 8.74
N GLY A 74 6.57 11.56 9.90
CA GLY A 74 5.75 11.67 11.11
C GLY A 74 4.38 11.01 10.96
N ILE A 75 4.26 10.00 10.08
CA ILE A 75 3.00 9.32 9.77
C ILE A 75 2.98 7.96 10.45
N ARG A 76 1.87 7.64 11.12
CA ARG A 76 1.54 6.29 11.57
C ARG A 76 0.16 5.93 11.02
N VAL A 77 0.05 4.76 10.43
CA VAL A 77 -1.24 4.21 9.97
C VAL A 77 -1.48 2.90 10.69
N THR A 78 -2.65 2.77 11.31
CA THR A 78 -3.09 1.54 11.98
C THR A 78 -4.34 1.04 11.30
N ILE A 79 -4.33 -0.21 10.87
CA ILE A 79 -5.45 -0.83 10.16
C ILE A 79 -5.80 -2.13 10.88
N PRO A 80 -6.96 -2.18 11.57
CA PRO A 80 -7.42 -3.39 12.25
C PRO A 80 -7.54 -4.59 11.32
N LYS A 81 -8.10 -4.40 10.13
CA LYS A 81 -8.41 -5.48 9.20
C LYS A 81 -8.37 -5.02 7.75
N ILE A 82 -7.71 -5.83 6.92
CA ILE A 82 -7.76 -5.72 5.47
C ILE A 82 -8.21 -7.08 4.92
N THR A 83 -9.18 -7.07 4.03
CA THR A 83 -9.64 -8.26 3.31
C THR A 83 -9.51 -8.05 1.81
N CYS A 84 -8.96 -9.04 1.12
CA CYS A 84 -8.95 -9.15 -0.33
C CYS A 84 -9.88 -10.30 -0.72
N SER A 85 -10.79 -10.06 -1.68
CA SER A 85 -11.71 -11.11 -2.15
C SER A 85 -10.96 -12.23 -2.87
N HIS A 86 -9.90 -11.91 -3.61
CA HIS A 86 -9.24 -12.89 -4.45
C HIS A 86 -8.32 -13.83 -3.68
N GLY A 87 -8.58 -15.12 -3.83
CA GLY A 87 -7.75 -16.19 -3.30
C GLY A 87 -6.48 -16.39 -4.14
N LEU A 88 -5.57 -17.24 -3.66
CA LEU A 88 -4.32 -17.51 -4.36
C LEU A 88 -4.55 -18.13 -5.75
N LEU A 89 -5.59 -18.95 -5.95
CA LEU A 89 -5.91 -19.50 -7.28
C LEU A 89 -6.25 -18.40 -8.27
N GLU A 90 -7.13 -17.49 -7.87
CA GLU A 90 -7.58 -16.38 -8.71
C GLU A 90 -6.41 -15.45 -9.03
N LEU A 91 -5.56 -15.14 -8.05
CA LEU A 91 -4.35 -14.34 -8.25
C LEU A 91 -3.30 -15.03 -9.13
N VAL A 92 -3.24 -16.36 -9.16
CA VAL A 92 -2.35 -17.08 -10.10
C VAL A 92 -2.94 -17.07 -11.51
N THR A 93 -4.26 -17.24 -11.66
CA THR A 93 -4.93 -17.24 -12.97
C THR A 93 -5.07 -15.84 -13.58
N ALA A 94 -5.25 -14.81 -12.76
CA ALA A 94 -5.48 -13.43 -13.14
C ALA A 94 -4.68 -12.48 -12.22
N PRO A 95 -3.33 -12.48 -12.29
CA PRO A 95 -2.47 -11.76 -11.34
C PRO A 95 -2.62 -10.24 -11.33
N LYS A 96 -3.19 -9.67 -12.39
CA LYS A 96 -3.48 -8.24 -12.47
C LYS A 96 -4.85 -7.87 -11.92
N ASN A 97 -5.72 -8.84 -11.65
CA ASN A 97 -7.03 -8.60 -11.06
C ASN A 97 -6.95 -8.92 -9.56
N LEU A 98 -6.88 -7.88 -8.74
CA LEU A 98 -6.81 -8.00 -7.29
C LEU A 98 -8.19 -8.14 -6.64
N GLY A 99 -9.27 -7.97 -7.42
CA GLY A 99 -10.63 -8.02 -6.91
C GLY A 99 -10.94 -6.87 -5.94
N PHE A 100 -11.72 -7.17 -4.91
CA PHE A 100 -12.19 -6.22 -3.91
C PHE A 100 -11.27 -6.24 -2.67
N ILE A 101 -10.71 -5.08 -2.35
CA ILE A 101 -9.89 -4.85 -1.18
C ILE A 101 -10.69 -3.98 -0.22
N THR A 102 -11.08 -4.51 0.92
CA THR A 102 -11.75 -3.74 1.98
C THR A 102 -10.77 -3.46 3.12
N VAL A 103 -10.74 -2.21 3.57
CA VAL A 103 -9.94 -1.70 4.67
C VAL A 103 -10.91 -1.21 5.74
N ASP A 104 -10.98 -1.95 6.85
CA ASP A 104 -11.93 -1.68 7.93
C ASP A 104 -11.27 -0.78 9.00
N SER A 105 -11.89 0.37 9.25
CA SER A 105 -11.56 1.37 10.28
C SER A 105 -10.08 1.75 10.38
N PRO A 106 -9.43 2.21 9.29
CA PRO A 106 -8.05 2.66 9.35
C PRO A 106 -7.94 3.97 10.14
N VAL A 107 -6.91 4.07 10.98
CA VAL A 107 -6.58 5.28 11.73
C VAL A 107 -5.23 5.80 11.25
N VAL A 108 -5.22 7.01 10.70
CA VAL A 108 -4.01 7.72 10.27
C VAL A 108 -3.68 8.78 11.30
N GLU A 109 -2.49 8.72 11.88
CA GLU A 109 -1.96 9.70 12.81
C GLU A 109 -0.83 10.48 12.14
N ILE A 110 -0.97 11.80 12.08
CA ILE A 110 0.03 12.72 11.53
C ILE A 110 0.62 13.52 12.68
N THR A 111 1.94 13.46 12.81
CA THR A 111 2.69 14.25 13.80
C THR A 111 3.49 15.32 13.05
N PRO A 112 3.15 16.61 13.21
CA PRO A 112 3.93 17.73 12.69
C PRO A 112 5.35 17.62 13.21
N ARG A 113 6.31 17.65 12.29
CA ARG A 113 7.70 17.81 12.64
C ARG A 113 7.91 19.26 13.02
N LEU A 114 8.24 19.52 14.29
CA LEU A 114 9.10 20.66 14.60
C LEU A 114 10.37 20.41 13.78
N LYS A 115 10.70 21.30 12.83
CA LYS A 115 12.01 21.33 12.20
C LYS A 115 13.03 21.58 13.31
N SER A 116 13.42 20.53 14.03
CA SER A 116 14.48 20.58 15.02
C SER A 116 15.76 20.91 14.25
N GLY A 117 16.40 22.01 14.65
CA GLY A 117 17.41 22.71 13.90
C GLY A 117 18.55 21.86 13.35
N LEU A 118 19.08 22.34 12.23
CA LEU A 118 20.44 22.17 11.74
C LEU A 118 21.38 21.45 12.73
N LYS A 119 21.66 20.18 12.46
CA LYS A 119 22.97 19.60 12.78
C LYS A 119 23.69 19.36 11.47
N SER A 120 24.28 20.44 10.94
CA SER A 120 25.42 20.37 10.05
C SER A 120 26.57 19.67 10.80
N GLY A 121 26.70 18.36 10.60
CA GLY A 121 27.94 17.65 10.92
C GLY A 121 29.05 18.14 9.98
N PRO A 122 30.32 18.17 10.44
CA PRO A 122 31.39 18.85 9.73
C PRO A 122 31.64 18.20 8.36
N ALA A 123 31.65 19.03 7.33
CA ALA A 123 32.06 18.68 5.98
C ALA A 123 33.52 18.20 6.01
N LYS A 124 33.73 16.89 5.81
CA LYS A 124 35.05 16.38 5.46
C LYS A 124 35.32 16.73 4.00
N ASN A 125 36.14 17.76 3.81
CA ASN A 125 36.82 18.06 2.56
C ASN A 125 37.59 16.83 2.08
N GLY A 126 37.17 16.30 0.94
CA GLY A 126 37.90 15.29 0.19
C GLY A 126 37.72 15.59 -1.29
N PHE A 127 38.57 16.48 -1.81
CA PHE A 127 38.78 16.64 -3.24
C PHE A 127 39.10 15.27 -3.85
N SER A 128 38.25 14.77 -4.74
CA SER A 128 38.64 13.76 -5.71
C SER A 128 38.16 14.18 -7.08
N ARG A 129 39.11 14.11 -8.02
CA ARG A 129 39.15 14.80 -9.30
C ARG A 129 37.98 14.44 -10.20
N SER A 130 37.47 15.47 -10.86
CA SER A 130 36.73 15.40 -12.12
C SER A 130 37.42 14.43 -13.09
N ARG A 131 36.75 13.32 -13.42
CA ARG A 131 36.94 12.62 -14.69
C ARG A 131 35.61 12.66 -15.44
N ARG A 132 35.46 13.72 -16.22
CA ARG A 132 34.41 13.89 -17.21
C ARG A 132 34.88 13.18 -18.49
N GLU A 133 34.30 12.02 -18.77
CA GLU A 133 34.13 11.35 -20.07
C GLU A 133 33.73 9.90 -19.76
N SER A 134 32.70 9.30 -20.33
CA SER A 134 31.94 9.63 -21.51
C SER A 134 30.55 8.99 -21.42
N ARG A 135 29.62 9.61 -22.14
CA ARG A 135 28.26 9.17 -22.41
C ARG A 135 28.21 7.68 -22.79
N LYS A 136 27.50 6.92 -21.98
CA LYS A 136 26.37 6.11 -22.43
C LYS A 136 25.49 5.91 -21.21
N GLY A 137 24.69 6.94 -20.90
CA GLY A 137 23.47 6.70 -20.16
C GLY A 137 22.70 5.70 -21.01
N LYS A 138 22.78 4.42 -20.65
CA LYS A 138 21.70 3.50 -20.96
C LYS A 138 20.51 4.13 -20.28
N GLU A 139 19.75 4.91 -21.05
CA GLU A 139 18.34 5.14 -20.81
C GLU A 139 17.82 3.73 -20.51
N LYS A 140 17.69 3.42 -19.21
CA LYS A 140 17.13 2.13 -18.79
C LYS A 140 15.81 2.10 -19.54
N GLU A 141 15.64 1.14 -20.44
CA GLU A 141 14.35 0.86 -21.06
C GLU A 141 13.33 0.84 -19.92
N THR A 142 12.56 1.92 -19.81
CA THR A 142 11.67 2.15 -18.69
C THR A 142 10.50 1.21 -18.93
N GLY A 143 10.57 0.05 -18.27
CA GLY A 143 9.51 -0.94 -18.33
C GLY A 143 8.17 -0.32 -17.96
N LEU A 144 7.09 -1.01 -18.34
CA LEU A 144 5.74 -0.64 -17.95
C LEU A 144 5.66 -0.49 -16.43
N SER A 145 4.86 0.48 -15.99
CA SER A 145 4.63 0.66 -14.56
C SER A 145 3.94 -0.58 -13.95
N PRO A 146 4.19 -0.89 -12.67
CA PRO A 146 3.63 -2.07 -12.02
C PRO A 146 2.09 -2.14 -12.06
N TRP A 147 1.42 -0.99 -12.07
CA TRP A 147 -0.04 -0.85 -12.10
C TRP A 147 -0.66 -1.01 -13.50
N GLU A 148 0.15 -1.12 -14.56
CA GLU A 148 -0.36 -1.22 -15.92
C GLU A 148 -1.17 -2.50 -16.14
N GLY A 149 -2.44 -2.31 -16.52
CA GLY A 149 -3.42 -3.38 -16.68
C GLY A 149 -3.91 -3.99 -15.36
N MET A 150 -3.60 -3.39 -14.21
CA MET A 150 -4.20 -3.80 -12.94
C MET A 150 -5.68 -3.39 -12.88
N VAL A 151 -6.48 -4.28 -12.29
CA VAL A 151 -7.87 -4.04 -11.93
C VAL A 151 -8.01 -4.31 -10.45
N ALA A 152 -8.50 -3.33 -9.71
CA ALA A 152 -8.70 -3.45 -8.27
C ALA A 152 -9.81 -2.50 -7.82
N GLU A 153 -10.61 -2.95 -6.87
CA GLU A 153 -11.58 -2.10 -6.19
C GLU A 153 -11.16 -1.97 -4.73
N LEU A 154 -11.03 -0.75 -4.22
CA LEU A 154 -10.65 -0.45 -2.85
C LEU A 154 -11.80 0.24 -2.14
N LEU A 155 -12.24 -0.36 -1.04
CA LEU A 155 -13.27 0.12 -0.13
C LEU A 155 -12.66 0.38 1.23
N VAL A 156 -12.66 1.64 1.67
CA VAL A 156 -12.30 2.02 3.03
C VAL A 156 -13.58 2.33 3.78
N LYS A 157 -13.73 1.75 4.98
CA LYS A 157 -14.92 1.92 5.82
C LYS A 157 -14.52 2.52 7.15
N ASP A 158 -15.24 3.54 7.59
CA ASP A 158 -15.13 4.14 8.92
C ASP A 158 -13.69 4.55 9.32
N GLY A 159 -12.96 5.12 8.36
CA GLY A 159 -11.59 5.61 8.58
C GLY A 159 -11.55 6.89 9.42
N GLN A 160 -10.40 7.13 10.03
CA GLN A 160 -10.14 8.33 10.84
C GLN A 160 -8.76 8.89 10.53
N VAL A 161 -8.66 10.22 10.53
CA VAL A 161 -7.39 10.94 10.39
C VAL A 161 -7.26 11.87 11.58
N ASN A 162 -6.18 11.70 12.32
CA ASN A 162 -5.86 12.43 13.54
C ASN A 162 -4.53 13.16 13.34
N ALA A 163 -4.43 14.38 13.86
CA ALA A 163 -3.18 15.11 13.96
C ALA A 163 -2.80 15.32 15.41
N SER A 164 -1.56 15.02 15.76
CA SER A 164 -1.01 15.30 17.08
C SER A 164 -0.34 16.67 17.05
N SER A 165 -0.70 17.61 17.92
CA SER A 165 0.04 18.88 18.04
C SER A 165 1.31 18.69 18.88
N ALA A 166 2.27 19.61 18.78
CA ALA A 166 3.54 19.58 19.52
C ALA A 166 3.39 19.49 21.05
N GLY A 167 2.21 19.78 21.60
CA GLY A 167 1.84 19.58 23.01
C GLY A 167 1.14 18.26 23.33
N GLY A 168 1.14 17.28 22.43
CA GLY A 168 0.50 15.96 22.61
C GLY A 168 -1.02 15.96 22.48
N LYS A 169 -1.65 17.11 22.23
CA LYS A 169 -3.09 17.19 21.95
C LYS A 169 -3.40 16.58 20.59
N ILE A 170 -4.19 15.52 20.58
CA ILE A 170 -4.71 14.89 19.36
C ILE A 170 -5.96 15.64 18.91
N THR A 171 -6.01 16.04 17.65
CA THR A 171 -7.15 16.69 17.00
C THR A 171 -7.63 15.79 15.88
N GLY A 172 -8.93 15.47 15.86
CA GLY A 172 -9.52 14.72 14.76
C GLY A 172 -9.65 15.62 13.55
N LEU A 173 -9.01 15.28 12.44
CA LEU A 173 -9.14 16.01 11.17
C LEU A 173 -10.30 15.46 10.35
N ALA A 174 -10.41 14.14 10.27
CA ALA A 174 -11.47 13.44 9.55
C ALA A 174 -11.99 12.25 10.36
N GLN A 175 -13.30 12.05 10.35
CA GLN A 175 -13.98 10.94 11.00
C GLN A 175 -14.99 10.31 10.04
N HIS A 176 -15.34 9.05 10.27
CA HIS A 176 -16.26 8.28 9.42
C HIS A 176 -15.88 8.36 7.94
N LEU A 177 -14.58 8.23 7.65
CA LEU A 177 -14.05 8.29 6.30
C LEU A 177 -14.47 7.03 5.54
N GLU A 178 -15.21 7.24 4.46
CA GLU A 178 -15.59 6.23 3.50
C GLU A 178 -14.92 6.57 2.17
N LEU A 179 -14.18 5.62 1.60
CA LEU A 179 -13.58 5.76 0.29
C LEU A 179 -13.99 4.56 -0.55
N HIS A 180 -14.60 4.82 -1.68
CA HIS A 180 -14.76 3.83 -2.74
C HIS A 180 -13.89 4.24 -3.91
N SER A 181 -12.96 3.39 -4.31
CA SER A 181 -12.09 3.65 -5.44
C SER A 181 -11.95 2.44 -6.34
N PHE A 182 -11.86 2.68 -7.64
CA PHE A 182 -11.73 1.66 -8.65
C PHE A 182 -10.58 1.99 -9.59
N LEU A 183 -9.61 1.08 -9.66
CA LEU A 183 -8.48 1.12 -10.58
C LEU A 183 -8.79 0.21 -11.77
N SER A 184 -8.69 0.76 -12.97
CA SER A 184 -8.72 -0.02 -14.21
C SER A 184 -7.94 0.70 -15.30
N GLY A 185 -7.07 -0.04 -16.01
CA GLY A 185 -6.35 0.49 -17.16
C GLY A 185 -5.47 1.71 -16.83
N GLY A 186 -4.91 1.78 -15.62
CA GLY A 186 -4.09 2.91 -15.17
C GLY A 186 -4.89 4.15 -14.74
N VAL A 187 -6.22 4.07 -14.69
CA VAL A 187 -7.09 5.15 -14.20
C VAL A 187 -7.68 4.76 -12.85
N ILE A 188 -7.56 5.64 -11.85
CA ILE A 188 -8.25 5.52 -10.58
C ILE A 188 -9.47 6.44 -10.61
N THR A 189 -10.65 5.90 -10.37
CA THR A 189 -11.86 6.67 -10.06
C THR A 189 -12.15 6.53 -8.57
N PHE A 190 -12.66 7.59 -7.93
CA PHE A 190 -12.95 7.55 -6.50
C PHE A 190 -14.14 8.41 -6.10
N ASP A 191 -14.80 7.99 -5.03
CA ASP A 191 -15.77 8.72 -4.22
C ASP A 191 -15.29 8.65 -2.75
N LEU A 192 -15.06 9.81 -2.15
CA LEU A 192 -14.56 9.98 -0.79
C LEU A 192 -15.59 10.79 -0.01
N LYS A 193 -16.00 10.29 1.16
CA LYS A 193 -16.87 11.01 2.11
C LYS A 193 -16.23 10.98 3.49
N PHE A 194 -16.27 12.10 4.22
CA PHE A 194 -15.86 12.13 5.61
C PHE A 194 -16.49 13.30 6.37
N GLY A 195 -16.58 13.16 7.70
CA GLY A 195 -16.91 14.25 8.61
C GLY A 195 -15.66 14.98 9.10
N ALA A 196 -15.71 16.31 9.20
CA ALA A 196 -14.62 17.11 9.77
C ALA A 196 -14.57 16.92 11.30
N GLY A 197 -13.41 16.57 11.86
CA GLY A 197 -13.36 15.95 13.19
C GLY A 197 -13.75 16.81 14.41
N ASP A 198 -13.92 18.12 14.26
CA ASP A 198 -14.32 19.01 15.37
C ASP A 198 -15.76 19.55 15.24
N LYS A 199 -16.49 19.29 14.13
CA LYS A 199 -17.80 19.91 13.83
C LYS A 199 -18.70 19.01 12.96
N LYS A 200 -19.98 19.37 12.80
CA LYS A 200 -20.95 18.69 11.89
C LYS A 200 -20.63 18.78 10.38
N GLY A 201 -19.50 19.37 10.01
CA GLY A 201 -19.13 19.59 8.61
C GLY A 201 -18.92 18.27 7.87
N LYS A 202 -19.46 18.17 6.66
CA LYS A 202 -19.28 17.02 5.78
C LYS A 202 -18.51 17.42 4.54
N VAL A 203 -17.61 16.55 4.12
CA VAL A 203 -16.84 16.71 2.89
C VAL A 203 -17.10 15.50 2.02
N GLU A 204 -17.46 15.77 0.77
CA GLU A 204 -17.59 14.77 -0.28
C GLU A 204 -16.67 15.17 -1.44
N ALA A 205 -15.87 14.24 -1.93
CA ALA A 205 -14.99 14.46 -3.05
C ALA A 205 -15.10 13.28 -4.02
N GLN A 206 -15.32 13.57 -5.29
CA GLN A 206 -15.40 12.56 -6.34
C GLN A 206 -14.47 12.95 -7.48
N GLY A 207 -13.85 11.98 -8.12
CA GLY A 207 -12.90 12.31 -9.17
C GLY A 207 -12.25 11.12 -9.86
N SER A 208 -11.29 11.47 -10.71
CA SER A 208 -10.45 10.52 -11.43
C SER A 208 -9.00 11.00 -11.47
N LEU A 209 -8.07 10.05 -11.40
CA LEU A 209 -6.63 10.25 -11.48
C LEU A 209 -6.04 9.28 -12.51
N ASN A 210 -5.30 9.80 -13.47
CA ASN A 210 -4.52 8.98 -14.40
C ASN A 210 -3.13 8.71 -13.81
N LEU A 211 -2.76 7.43 -13.80
CA LEU A 211 -1.44 6.98 -13.36
C LEU A 211 -0.44 6.96 -14.54
N PRO A 212 0.86 7.15 -14.27
CA PRO A 212 1.85 7.19 -15.33
C PRO A 212 2.16 5.79 -15.86
N VAL A 213 2.10 5.64 -17.19
CA VAL A 213 2.25 4.35 -17.89
C VAL A 213 3.68 3.80 -17.82
N ARG A 214 4.69 4.67 -17.73
CA ARG A 214 6.10 4.29 -17.70
C ARG A 214 6.76 4.64 -16.39
N GLN A 215 7.65 3.77 -15.94
CA GLN A 215 8.49 4.02 -14.78
C GLN A 215 9.39 5.24 -15.03
N GLY A 216 9.53 6.13 -14.06
CA GLY A 216 10.39 7.32 -14.19
C GLY A 216 9.75 8.53 -14.87
N THR A 217 8.46 8.45 -15.25
CA THR A 217 7.72 9.64 -15.70
C THR A 217 7.47 10.58 -14.52
N SER A 218 7.67 11.88 -14.70
CA SER A 218 7.51 12.89 -13.64
C SER A 218 6.04 13.00 -13.19
N PRO A 219 5.79 13.36 -11.91
CA PRO A 219 4.43 13.57 -11.38
C PRO A 219 3.66 14.70 -12.09
N GLU A 220 4.32 15.51 -12.92
CA GLU A 220 3.69 16.54 -13.76
C GLU A 220 2.76 15.96 -14.84
N THR A 221 2.89 14.66 -15.15
CA THR A 221 2.00 13.94 -16.08
C THR A 221 0.73 13.39 -15.41
N LEU A 222 0.59 13.56 -14.09
CA LEU A 222 -0.60 13.15 -13.35
C LEU A 222 -1.75 14.12 -13.66
N LEU A 223 -2.69 13.67 -14.47
CA LEU A 223 -3.94 14.38 -14.70
C LEU A 223 -4.96 13.93 -13.66
N ALA A 224 -5.37 14.87 -12.80
CA ALA A 224 -6.41 14.68 -11.81
C ALA A 224 -7.57 15.62 -12.09
N LYS A 225 -8.79 15.09 -12.05
CA LYS A 225 -10.01 15.88 -12.03
C LYS A 225 -10.79 15.51 -10.78
N VAL A 226 -11.07 16.50 -9.94
CA VAL A 226 -11.73 16.28 -8.64
C VAL A 226 -12.79 17.35 -8.44
N ASP A 227 -14.01 16.91 -8.17
CA ASP A 227 -15.11 17.75 -7.74
C ASP A 227 -15.26 17.59 -6.22
N VAL A 228 -15.21 18.71 -5.50
CA VAL A 228 -15.29 18.72 -4.03
C VAL A 228 -16.52 19.50 -3.60
N LYS A 229 -17.33 18.89 -2.72
CA LYS A 229 -18.48 19.48 -2.07
C LYS A 229 -18.22 19.54 -0.57
N ILE A 230 -18.40 20.73 0.00
CA ILE A 230 -18.21 20.98 1.42
C ILE A 230 -19.53 21.54 1.96
N ALA A 231 -20.06 20.92 3.00
CA ALA A 231 -21.28 21.36 3.67
C ALA A 231 -21.02 21.59 5.16
N ASP A 232 -21.67 22.61 5.72
CA ASP A 232 -21.71 22.91 7.17
C ASP A 232 -20.34 23.06 7.84
N LEU A 233 -19.33 23.46 7.06
CA LEU A 233 -17.98 23.67 7.58
C LEU A 233 -17.86 25.05 8.21
N GLN A 234 -17.94 25.13 9.53
CA GLN A 234 -17.66 26.38 10.22
C GLN A 234 -16.16 26.59 10.32
N LEU A 235 -15.62 27.46 9.48
CA LEU A 235 -14.25 27.94 9.59
C LEU A 235 -14.06 28.64 10.93
N LYS A 236 -12.97 28.31 11.63
CA LYS A 236 -12.55 29.09 12.79
C LYS A 236 -11.85 30.33 12.24
N GLU A 237 -12.40 31.52 12.46
CA GLU A 237 -11.67 32.76 12.22
C GLU A 237 -10.38 32.71 13.04
N ILE A 238 -9.25 32.90 12.37
CA ILE A 238 -7.90 32.99 12.96
C ILE A 238 -7.59 34.48 13.11
#